data_AF-A0A7W1Q7Z5-F1
#
_entry.id   AF-A0A7W1Q7Z5-F1
#
_cell.length_a   1.000
_cell.length_b   1.000
_cell.length_c   1.000
_cell.angle_alpha   90.00
_cell.angle_beta   90.00
_cell.angle_gamma   90.00
#
_symmetry.space_group_name_H-M   'P 1'
#
loop_
_entity.id
_entity.type
_entity.pdbx_description
1 polymer ?
#
loop_
_entity_poly.entity_id
_entity_poly.type
_entity_poly.pdbx_seq_one_letter_code
_entity_poly.pdbx_strand_id
1 'polypeptide(L)'
;MYGLTRATTTLVFSAVAGLLIWFATQISNDQIGGYWARVGLVAGAGFLMALSQLLGGWTKWGWPRLSLAVFITAFIPVAIVSLWVVLAGEPGSGWFHNHVMAWTRDIHVSGLVTDFLYYIPVLAFGTGLVFGFSFDTTGPRVRDREVVVDRDREVVQDDSRRGWFSRRRTDTPTTTSDGPAADEPLTADREATTTSTTDSTTERETV
;
A
#
# COMPACT_ATOMS: atom_id res chain seq x y z
N MET A 1 5.11 7.46 -21.40
CA MET A 1 5.40 6.06 -21.81
C MET A 1 5.31 5.03 -20.66
N TYR A 2 4.97 5.41 -19.41
CA TYR A 2 4.81 4.48 -18.26
C TYR A 2 3.81 3.33 -18.47
N GLY A 3 2.74 3.56 -19.24
CA GLY A 3 1.75 2.51 -19.54
C GLY A 3 2.33 1.34 -20.33
N LEU A 4 3.33 1.60 -21.19
CA LEU A 4 3.92 0.57 -22.04
C LEU A 4 4.80 -0.38 -21.24
N THR A 5 5.61 0.13 -20.31
CA THR A 5 6.44 -0.71 -19.43
C THR A 5 5.60 -1.59 -18.53
N ARG A 6 4.53 -1.05 -17.92
CA ARG A 6 3.62 -1.85 -17.09
C ARG A 6 2.90 -2.92 -17.89
N ALA A 7 2.39 -2.56 -19.08
CA ALA A 7 1.72 -3.50 -19.97
C ALA A 7 2.66 -4.63 -20.42
N THR A 8 3.89 -4.30 -20.83
CA THR A 8 4.88 -5.30 -21.27
C THR A 8 5.28 -6.22 -20.13
N THR A 9 5.53 -5.71 -18.91
CA THR A 9 5.83 -6.56 -17.74
C THR A 9 4.68 -7.49 -17.43
N THR A 10 3.45 -6.99 -17.35
CA THR A 10 2.27 -7.84 -17.12
C THR A 10 2.10 -8.89 -18.22
N LEU A 11 2.34 -8.53 -19.49
CA LEU A 11 2.24 -9.46 -20.62
C LEU A 11 3.29 -10.57 -20.52
N VAL A 12 4.55 -10.25 -20.24
CA VAL A 12 5.62 -11.24 -20.10
C VAL A 12 5.32 -12.20 -18.94
N PHE A 13 4.96 -11.66 -17.76
CA PHE A 13 4.64 -12.48 -16.60
C PHE A 13 3.38 -13.34 -16.82
N SER A 14 2.36 -12.81 -17.50
CA SER A 14 1.16 -13.57 -17.86
C SER A 14 1.48 -14.70 -18.84
N ALA A 15 2.35 -14.47 -19.82
CA ALA A 15 2.81 -15.51 -20.73
C ALA A 15 3.57 -16.62 -19.99
N VAL A 16 4.48 -16.26 -19.06
CA VAL A 16 5.21 -17.24 -18.24
C VAL A 16 4.26 -17.99 -17.30
N ALA A 17 3.29 -17.31 -16.69
CA ALA A 17 2.27 -17.95 -15.85
C ALA A 17 1.43 -18.96 -16.66
N GLY A 18 1.02 -18.60 -17.88
CA GLY A 18 0.36 -19.52 -18.80
C GLY A 18 1.23 -20.73 -19.16
N LEU A 19 2.53 -20.52 -19.37
CA LEU A 19 3.48 -21.60 -19.62
C LEU A 19 3.62 -22.54 -18.41
N LEU A 20 3.66 -22.02 -17.18
CA LEU A 20 3.68 -22.85 -15.97
C LEU A 20 2.41 -23.70 -15.84
N ILE A 21 1.25 -23.12 -16.13
CA ILE A 21 -0.02 -23.85 -16.11
C ILE A 21 -0.02 -24.94 -17.18
N TRP A 22 0.45 -24.63 -18.39
CA TRP A 22 0.61 -25.62 -19.45
C TRP A 22 1.59 -26.74 -19.06
N PHE A 23 2.71 -26.41 -18.40
CA PHE A 23 3.67 -27.41 -17.94
C PHE A 23 3.04 -28.31 -16.85
N ALA A 24 2.19 -27.76 -15.99
CA ALA A 24 1.45 -28.54 -15.00
C ALA A 24 0.52 -29.59 -15.64
N THR A 25 -0.02 -29.35 -16.85
CA THR A 25 -0.84 -30.35 -17.54
C THR A 25 -0.04 -31.54 -18.06
N GLN A 26 1.28 -31.41 -18.20
CA GLN A 26 2.16 -32.47 -18.72
C GLN A 26 2.62 -33.47 -17.65
N ILE A 27 2.59 -33.07 -16.38
CA ILE A 27 3.00 -33.90 -15.24
C ILE A 27 1.83 -34.82 -14.89
N SER A 28 2.01 -36.11 -14.55
CA SER A 28 0.92 -36.96 -14.05
C SER A 28 0.63 -36.69 -12.56
N ASN A 29 -0.62 -36.87 -12.11
CA ASN A 29 -1.03 -36.68 -10.71
C ASN A 29 -1.38 -37.98 -9.99
N ASP A 30 -1.04 -39.13 -10.57
CA ASP A 30 -1.33 -40.44 -9.98
C ASP A 30 -0.42 -40.76 -8.79
N GLN A 31 0.71 -40.06 -8.69
CA GLN A 31 1.68 -40.17 -7.62
C GLN A 31 1.75 -38.86 -6.83
N ILE A 32 2.00 -38.99 -5.51
CA ILE A 32 2.14 -37.87 -4.57
C ILE A 32 3.06 -36.76 -5.11
N GLY A 33 4.25 -37.11 -5.62
CA GLY A 33 5.20 -36.13 -6.14
C GLY A 33 4.66 -35.33 -7.32
N GLY A 34 3.96 -36.00 -8.25
CA GLY A 34 3.37 -35.35 -9.41
C GLY A 34 2.19 -34.44 -9.05
N TYR A 35 1.38 -34.84 -8.06
CA TYR A 35 0.33 -34.01 -7.49
C TYR A 35 0.88 -32.68 -6.92
N TRP A 36 1.88 -32.76 -6.04
CA TRP A 36 2.49 -31.57 -5.44
C TRP A 36 3.22 -30.70 -6.47
N ALA A 37 3.84 -31.30 -7.49
CA ALA A 37 4.45 -30.56 -8.58
C ALA A 37 3.41 -29.73 -9.37
N ARG A 38 2.24 -30.30 -9.68
CA ARG A 38 1.15 -29.56 -10.34
C ARG A 38 0.65 -28.40 -9.47
N VAL A 39 0.35 -28.67 -8.20
CA VAL A 39 -0.11 -27.65 -7.25
C VAL A 39 0.92 -26.53 -7.12
N GLY A 40 2.20 -26.88 -7.01
CA GLY A 40 3.31 -25.93 -6.92
C GLY A 40 3.46 -25.04 -8.16
N LEU A 41 3.32 -25.62 -9.37
CA LEU A 41 3.38 -24.85 -10.62
C LEU A 41 2.22 -23.87 -10.76
N VAL A 42 1.01 -24.31 -10.41
CA VAL A 42 -0.19 -23.44 -10.46
C VAL A 42 -0.11 -22.33 -9.42
N ALA A 43 0.38 -22.62 -8.20
CA ALA A 43 0.69 -21.61 -7.21
C ALA A 43 1.78 -20.64 -7.70
N GLY A 44 2.82 -21.16 -8.35
CA GLY A 44 3.87 -20.35 -8.99
C GLY A 44 3.31 -19.39 -10.03
N ALA A 45 2.33 -19.82 -10.84
CA ALA A 45 1.66 -18.96 -11.80
C ALA A 45 0.92 -17.79 -11.12
N GLY A 46 0.20 -18.04 -10.03
CA GLY A 46 -0.45 -16.99 -9.23
C GLY A 46 0.55 -16.02 -8.60
N PHE A 47 1.67 -16.54 -8.09
CA PHE A 47 2.76 -15.75 -7.55
C PHE A 47 3.39 -14.81 -8.61
N LEU A 48 3.65 -15.32 -9.82
CA LEU A 48 4.16 -14.51 -10.93
C LEU A 48 3.21 -13.38 -11.28
N MET A 49 1.90 -13.62 -11.24
CA MET A 49 0.91 -12.58 -11.50
C MET A 49 0.97 -11.45 -10.48
N ALA A 50 1.13 -11.77 -9.19
CA ALA A 50 1.33 -10.76 -8.15
C ALA A 50 2.66 -10.01 -8.33
N LEU A 51 3.74 -10.72 -8.66
CA LEU A 51 5.05 -10.12 -8.91
C LEU A 51 5.03 -9.17 -10.11
N SER A 52 4.22 -9.45 -11.12
CA SER A 52 4.03 -8.57 -12.28
C SER A 52 3.51 -7.19 -11.89
N GLN A 53 2.66 -7.11 -10.85
CA GLN A 53 2.13 -5.83 -10.37
C GLN A 53 3.19 -5.06 -9.59
N LEU A 54 3.99 -5.77 -8.79
CA LEU A 54 5.08 -5.20 -8.02
C LEU A 54 6.17 -4.59 -8.93
N LEU A 55 6.52 -5.31 -10.01
CA LEU A 55 7.54 -4.91 -10.98
C LEU A 55 7.01 -3.90 -12.01
N GLY A 56 5.74 -4.00 -12.41
CA GLY A 56 5.10 -3.12 -13.38
C GLY A 56 4.86 -1.69 -12.87
N GLY A 57 4.89 -1.47 -11.55
CA GLY A 57 4.85 -0.15 -10.90
C GLY A 57 6.21 0.38 -10.44
N TRP A 58 7.29 -0.37 -10.66
CA TRP A 58 8.58 -0.16 -10.02
C TRP A 58 9.39 0.98 -10.66
N THR A 59 9.40 2.14 -10.01
CA THR A 59 10.21 3.31 -10.42
C THR A 59 11.22 3.77 -9.38
N LYS A 60 11.34 3.07 -8.23
CA LYS A 60 11.97 3.61 -7.02
C LYS A 60 13.21 2.89 -6.48
N TRP A 61 13.83 1.98 -7.23
CA TRP A 61 15.15 1.36 -6.92
C TRP A 61 15.30 0.68 -5.52
N GLY A 62 14.22 0.55 -4.75
CA GLY A 62 14.20 -0.18 -3.48
C GLY A 62 14.06 -1.68 -3.69
N TRP A 63 14.74 -2.48 -2.87
CA TRP A 63 14.58 -3.93 -2.85
C TRP A 63 13.18 -4.31 -2.33
N PRO A 64 12.52 -5.32 -2.91
CA PRO A 64 11.25 -5.83 -2.38
C PRO A 64 11.46 -6.30 -0.95
N ARG A 65 10.64 -5.79 -0.02
CA ARG A 65 10.66 -6.22 1.39
C ARG A 65 9.43 -7.04 1.70
N LEU A 66 9.61 -8.09 2.48
CA LEU A 66 8.49 -8.86 3.00
C LEU A 66 7.75 -8.03 4.05
N SER A 67 6.48 -7.74 3.81
CA SER A 67 5.58 -7.14 4.79
C SER A 67 5.09 -8.23 5.74
N LEU A 68 5.72 -8.31 6.92
CA LEU A 68 5.38 -9.33 7.92
C LEU A 68 3.92 -9.23 8.36
N ALA A 69 3.34 -8.02 8.39
CA ALA A 69 1.95 -7.81 8.72
C ALA A 69 1.02 -8.51 7.70
N VAL A 70 1.19 -8.24 6.41
CA VAL A 70 0.37 -8.87 5.34
C VAL A 70 0.60 -10.37 5.30
N PHE A 71 1.86 -10.80 5.46
CA PHE A 71 2.19 -12.23 5.50
C PHE A 71 1.43 -12.94 6.63
N ILE A 72 1.42 -12.39 7.83
CA ILE A 72 0.75 -13.02 8.99
C ILE A 72 -0.77 -12.90 8.92
N THR A 73 -1.30 -11.73 8.54
CA THR A 73 -2.75 -11.48 8.63
C THR A 73 -3.52 -11.94 7.40
N ALA A 74 -2.91 -11.99 6.22
CA ALA A 74 -3.56 -12.40 4.99
C ALA A 74 -3.04 -13.75 4.49
N PHE A 75 -1.73 -13.92 4.32
CA PHE A 75 -1.18 -15.13 3.72
C PHE A 75 -1.33 -16.36 4.62
N ILE A 76 -0.96 -16.28 5.91
CA ILE A 76 -1.04 -17.46 6.80
C ILE A 76 -2.46 -18.04 6.87
N PRO A 77 -3.54 -17.25 7.12
CA PRO A 77 -4.89 -17.81 7.16
C PRO A 77 -5.32 -18.44 5.83
N VAL A 78 -5.04 -17.77 4.71
CA VAL A 78 -5.36 -18.29 3.37
C VAL A 78 -4.58 -19.57 3.08
N ALA A 79 -3.30 -19.62 3.44
CA ALA A 79 -2.45 -20.78 3.26
C ALA A 79 -2.94 -21.96 4.11
N ILE A 80 -3.34 -21.74 5.36
CA ILE A 80 -3.90 -22.80 6.22
C ILE A 80 -5.15 -23.40 5.58
N VAL A 81 -6.13 -22.56 5.19
CA VAL A 81 -7.40 -23.03 4.61
C VAL A 81 -7.16 -23.72 3.26
N SER A 82 -6.33 -23.14 2.40
CA SER A 82 -6.06 -23.71 1.08
C SER A 82 -5.27 -25.02 1.18
N LEU A 83 -4.24 -25.06 2.04
CA LEU A 83 -3.46 -26.28 2.27
C LEU A 83 -4.32 -27.40 2.86
N TRP A 84 -5.29 -27.07 3.71
CA TRP A 84 -6.26 -28.03 4.25
C TRP A 84 -7.00 -28.78 3.13
N VAL A 85 -7.54 -28.03 2.16
CA VAL A 85 -8.26 -28.61 1.02
C VAL A 85 -7.31 -29.36 0.09
N VAL A 86 -6.12 -28.81 -0.18
CA VAL A 86 -5.10 -29.44 -1.02
C VAL A 86 -4.66 -30.78 -0.42
N LEU A 87 -4.47 -30.87 0.90
CA LEU A 87 -4.12 -32.13 1.56
C LEU A 87 -5.26 -33.15 1.50
N ALA A 88 -6.52 -32.69 1.58
CA ALA A 88 -7.67 -33.56 1.41
C ALA A 88 -7.78 -34.16 0.00
N GLY A 89 -7.23 -33.50 -1.03
CA GLY A 89 -7.20 -33.98 -2.42
C GLY A 89 -5.98 -34.81 -2.81
N GLU A 90 -5.04 -35.07 -1.89
CA GLU A 90 -3.82 -35.83 -2.18
C GLU A 90 -4.15 -37.26 -2.64
N PRO A 91 -3.53 -37.76 -3.74
CA PRO A 91 -3.72 -39.13 -4.18
C PRO A 91 -3.07 -40.13 -3.20
N GLY A 92 -3.89 -41.07 -2.70
CA GLY A 92 -3.46 -42.13 -1.77
C GLY A 92 -3.85 -41.86 -0.31
N SER A 93 -3.61 -42.83 0.57
CA SER A 93 -3.97 -42.75 1.99
C SER A 93 -2.79 -42.30 2.86
N GLY A 94 -2.16 -41.19 2.52
CA GLY A 94 -1.08 -40.60 3.32
C GLY A 94 -1.54 -40.31 4.76
N TRP A 95 -0.60 -40.33 5.71
CA TRP A 95 -0.92 -40.08 7.12
C TRP A 95 -1.62 -38.72 7.32
N PHE A 96 -1.19 -37.68 6.59
CA PHE A 96 -1.79 -36.34 6.63
C PHE A 96 -3.20 -36.28 6.05
N HIS A 97 -3.45 -36.90 4.89
CA HIS A 97 -4.79 -37.00 4.30
C HIS A 97 -5.79 -37.61 5.29
N ASN A 98 -5.43 -38.74 5.91
CA ASN A 98 -6.30 -39.42 6.88
C ASN A 98 -6.58 -38.55 8.11
N HIS A 99 -5.59 -37.81 8.58
CA HIS A 99 -5.73 -36.92 9.73
C HIS A 99 -6.64 -35.72 9.42
N VAL A 100 -6.44 -35.09 8.26
CA VAL A 100 -7.25 -33.97 7.77
C VAL A 100 -8.70 -34.40 7.57
N MET A 101 -8.94 -35.57 6.99
CA MET A 101 -10.30 -36.08 6.77
C MET A 101 -11.00 -36.49 8.07
N ALA A 102 -10.27 -37.02 9.06
CA ALA A 102 -10.80 -37.28 10.39
C ALA A 102 -11.25 -35.97 11.06
N TRP A 103 -10.37 -34.96 11.10
CA TRP A 103 -10.71 -33.68 11.69
C TRP A 103 -11.86 -33.01 10.96
N THR A 104 -11.84 -33.00 9.62
CA THR A 104 -12.90 -32.43 8.77
C THR A 104 -14.27 -33.05 9.07
N ARG A 105 -14.31 -34.35 9.37
CA ARG A 105 -15.54 -35.04 9.81
C ARG A 105 -15.96 -34.59 11.20
N ASP A 106 -15.02 -34.45 12.12
CA ASP A 106 -15.30 -33.98 13.49
C ASP A 106 -15.83 -32.54 13.51
N ILE A 107 -15.27 -31.65 12.68
CA ILE A 107 -15.73 -30.27 12.51
C ILE A 107 -16.91 -30.12 11.51
N HIS A 108 -17.46 -31.24 11.01
CA HIS A 108 -18.66 -31.31 10.15
C HIS A 108 -18.63 -30.46 8.85
N VAL A 109 -17.45 -30.11 8.33
CA VAL A 109 -17.28 -29.36 7.08
C VAL A 109 -16.90 -30.25 5.89
N SER A 110 -17.18 -31.55 5.98
CA SER A 110 -16.84 -32.52 4.92
C SER A 110 -17.47 -32.20 3.57
N GLY A 111 -18.73 -31.70 3.56
CA GLY A 111 -19.39 -31.28 2.31
C GLY A 111 -18.63 -30.15 1.63
N LEU A 112 -18.29 -29.10 2.38
CA LEU A 112 -17.54 -27.95 1.88
C LEU A 112 -16.18 -28.37 1.31
N VAL A 113 -15.39 -29.14 2.05
CA VAL A 113 -14.07 -29.60 1.58
C VAL A 113 -14.20 -30.41 0.29
N THR A 114 -15.20 -31.31 0.23
CA THR A 114 -15.46 -32.15 -0.95
C THR A 114 -15.81 -31.30 -2.18
N ASP A 115 -16.65 -30.28 -2.01
CA ASP A 115 -17.02 -29.34 -3.09
C ASP A 115 -15.80 -28.57 -3.61
N PHE A 116 -14.86 -28.22 -2.73
CA PHE A 116 -13.63 -27.50 -3.09
C PHE A 116 -12.53 -28.37 -3.71
N LEU A 117 -12.64 -29.71 -3.69
CA LEU A 117 -11.64 -30.60 -4.30
C LEU A 117 -11.49 -30.34 -5.80
N TYR A 118 -12.59 -30.02 -6.50
CA TYR A 118 -12.54 -29.68 -7.93
C TYR A 118 -11.83 -28.33 -8.19
N TYR A 119 -11.75 -27.47 -7.18
CA TYR A 119 -11.20 -26.12 -7.26
C TYR A 119 -9.78 -26.00 -6.67
N ILE A 120 -9.11 -27.12 -6.37
CA ILE A 120 -7.71 -27.14 -5.90
C ILE A 120 -6.77 -26.27 -6.76
N PRO A 121 -6.83 -26.29 -8.12
CA PRO A 121 -6.00 -25.40 -8.92
C PRO A 121 -6.27 -23.91 -8.66
N VAL A 122 -7.53 -23.52 -8.42
CA VAL A 122 -7.90 -22.14 -8.11
C VAL A 122 -7.35 -21.72 -6.75
N LEU A 123 -7.45 -22.60 -5.75
CA LEU A 123 -6.89 -22.36 -4.42
C LEU A 123 -5.37 -22.25 -4.46
N ALA A 124 -4.69 -23.11 -5.23
CA ALA A 124 -3.25 -23.05 -5.42
C ALA A 124 -2.83 -21.72 -6.05
N PHE A 125 -3.48 -21.34 -7.15
CA PHE A 125 -3.23 -20.07 -7.83
C PHE A 125 -3.46 -18.87 -6.91
N GLY A 126 -4.60 -18.84 -6.22
CA GLY A 126 -4.95 -17.76 -5.28
C GLY A 126 -3.95 -17.66 -4.12
N THR A 127 -3.51 -18.80 -3.57
CA THR A 127 -2.51 -18.83 -2.49
C THR A 127 -1.18 -18.22 -2.95
N GLY A 128 -0.70 -18.59 -4.13
CA GLY A 128 0.51 -18.00 -4.70
C GLY A 128 0.39 -16.49 -4.95
N LEU A 129 -0.79 -16.05 -5.38
CA LEU A 129 -1.08 -14.64 -5.61
C LEU A 129 -1.06 -13.83 -4.29
N VAL A 130 -1.72 -14.33 -3.25
CA VAL A 130 -1.69 -13.70 -1.91
C VAL A 130 -0.27 -13.73 -1.30
N PHE A 131 0.49 -14.79 -1.53
CA PHE A 131 1.91 -14.83 -1.16
C PHE A 131 2.70 -13.72 -1.85
N GLY A 132 2.49 -13.50 -3.15
CA GLY A 132 3.14 -12.42 -3.88
C GLY A 132 2.77 -11.02 -3.39
N PHE A 133 1.55 -10.81 -2.90
CA PHE A 133 1.15 -9.54 -2.26
C PHE A 133 1.77 -9.31 -0.89
N SER A 134 2.38 -10.33 -0.27
CA SER A 134 3.13 -10.14 0.97
C SER A 134 4.43 -9.36 0.75
N PHE A 135 4.85 -9.17 -0.50
CA PHE A 135 6.00 -8.35 -0.86
C PHE A 135 5.55 -6.90 -1.11
N ASP A 136 6.15 -5.95 -0.41
CA ASP A 136 5.90 -4.51 -0.54
C ASP A 136 7.14 -3.78 -1.07
N THR A 137 6.92 -2.74 -1.88
CA THR A 137 7.98 -1.85 -2.39
C THR A 137 7.96 -0.55 -1.61
N THR A 138 8.72 -0.47 -0.52
CA THR A 138 8.95 0.81 0.14
C THR A 138 10.06 1.56 -0.61
N GLY A 139 9.70 2.65 -1.30
CA GLY A 139 10.70 3.60 -1.81
C GLY A 139 11.50 4.25 -0.66
N PRO A 140 12.63 4.92 -0.94
CA PRO A 140 13.42 5.58 0.09
C PRO A 140 12.54 6.43 1.00
N ARG A 141 12.45 6.06 2.28
CA ARG A 141 11.85 6.92 3.29
C ARG A 141 12.80 8.10 3.43
N VAL A 142 12.51 9.19 2.74
CA VAL A 142 13.03 10.50 3.15
C VAL A 142 12.45 10.69 4.55
N ARG A 143 13.26 10.45 5.58
CA ARG A 143 13.00 11.05 6.87
C ARG A 143 13.10 12.54 6.58
N ASP A 144 11.97 13.22 6.43
CA ASP A 144 11.92 14.65 6.68
C ASP A 144 12.36 14.80 8.12
N ARG A 145 13.67 15.00 8.27
CA ARG A 145 14.32 15.34 9.51
C ARG A 145 13.86 16.77 9.77
N GLU A 146 12.71 16.86 10.42
CA GLU A 146 12.44 17.79 11.51
C GLU A 146 13.12 19.15 11.28
N VAL A 147 12.38 20.06 10.65
CA VAL A 147 12.62 21.49 10.78
C VAL A 147 12.46 21.83 12.26
N VAL A 148 13.52 21.65 13.04
CA VAL A 148 13.65 22.28 14.35
C VAL A 148 13.81 23.76 14.04
N VAL A 149 12.71 24.47 14.27
CA VAL A 149 12.61 25.91 14.27
C VAL A 149 13.72 26.46 15.18
N ASP A 150 14.72 27.10 14.60
CA ASP A 150 15.66 27.96 15.33
C ASP A 150 14.90 29.24 15.68
N ARG A 151 14.13 29.18 16.77
CA ARG A 151 13.58 30.37 17.43
C ARG A 151 14.52 30.74 18.57
N ASP A 152 15.02 31.96 18.44
CA ASP A 152 15.44 32.84 19.53
C ASP A 152 16.87 32.65 20.06
N ARG A 153 17.79 33.29 19.34
CA ARG A 153 18.89 34.04 19.97
C ARG A 153 18.74 35.53 19.68
N GLU A 154 18.16 36.27 20.60
CA GLU A 154 18.60 37.63 20.88
C GLU A 154 18.47 37.94 22.38
N VAL A 155 19.49 38.61 22.89
CA VAL A 155 19.89 38.76 24.29
C VAL A 155 19.34 40.09 24.83
N VAL A 156 18.66 40.08 25.98
CA VAL A 156 18.67 41.21 26.93
C VAL A 156 18.58 40.67 28.36
N GLN A 157 19.67 40.84 29.12
CA GLN A 157 19.65 40.87 30.59
C GLN A 157 19.09 42.24 31.03
N ASP A 158 18.15 42.28 31.99
CA ASP A 158 18.42 42.94 33.28
C ASP A 158 17.35 42.61 34.35
N ASP A 159 17.76 42.91 35.58
CA ASP A 159 17.46 42.45 36.92
C ASP A 159 16.05 42.69 37.54
N SER A 160 15.85 42.05 38.70
CA SER A 160 15.09 42.52 39.86
C SER A 160 13.63 42.07 40.15
N ARG A 161 13.55 41.03 41.01
CA ARG A 161 12.83 40.98 42.32
C ARG A 161 11.28 40.89 42.42
N ARG A 162 10.86 39.93 43.29
CA ARG A 162 9.59 39.76 44.06
C ARG A 162 8.38 39.26 43.24
N GLY A 163 7.51 38.37 43.71
CA GLY A 163 7.31 37.72 45.00
C GLY A 163 5.90 37.11 45.05
N TRP A 164 5.81 35.84 45.47
CA TRP A 164 4.84 35.27 46.41
C TRP A 164 3.45 35.96 46.62
N PHE A 165 2.38 35.21 46.29
CA PHE A 165 0.98 35.24 46.79
C PHE A 165 -0.16 35.79 45.89
N SER A 166 -1.07 34.87 45.52
CA SER A 166 -2.49 34.80 45.94
C SER A 166 -3.58 35.72 45.33
N ARG A 167 -4.75 35.07 45.15
CA ARG A 167 -6.16 35.51 44.94
C ARG A 167 -6.58 35.80 43.48
N ARG A 168 -7.47 35.02 42.85
CA ARG A 168 -8.87 34.60 43.16
C ARG A 168 -9.89 35.73 42.95
N ARG A 169 -10.74 35.55 41.92
CA ARG A 169 -12.21 35.70 41.88
C ARG A 169 -12.75 36.62 40.75
N THR A 170 -13.78 36.05 40.13
CA THR A 170 -14.74 36.48 39.11
C THR A 170 -15.58 37.72 39.50
N ASP A 171 -16.19 38.30 38.46
CA ASP A 171 -17.45 39.07 38.39
C ASP A 171 -17.37 40.59 38.04
N THR A 172 -17.89 40.86 36.82
CA THR A 172 -18.52 42.07 36.24
C THR A 172 -19.57 42.69 37.21
N PRO A 173 -20.01 43.98 37.18
CA PRO A 173 -20.53 44.67 35.97
C PRO A 173 -20.53 46.25 35.88
N THR A 174 -20.99 46.72 34.69
CA THR A 174 -21.88 47.88 34.36
C THR A 174 -21.37 49.32 34.04
N THR A 175 -21.60 49.69 32.75
CA THR A 175 -22.20 50.95 32.15
C THR A 175 -21.55 52.34 32.35
N THR A 176 -21.37 53.22 31.33
CA THR A 176 -22.40 53.81 30.42
C THR A 176 -21.79 54.61 29.23
N SER A 177 -22.52 54.66 28.09
CA SER A 177 -22.57 55.65 26.94
C SER A 177 -21.35 55.85 26.02
N ASP A 178 -21.44 56.05 24.69
CA ASP A 178 -22.52 56.37 23.73
C ASP A 178 -22.09 55.97 22.29
N GLY A 179 -23.03 55.60 21.40
CA GLY A 179 -22.84 55.41 19.93
C GLY A 179 -23.02 56.71 19.12
N PRO A 180 -23.11 56.74 17.75
CA PRO A 180 -23.53 55.65 16.84
C PRO A 180 -22.79 55.48 15.45
N ALA A 181 -23.08 54.32 14.84
CA ALA A 181 -23.12 53.83 13.43
C ALA A 181 -22.66 54.63 12.18
N ALA A 182 -22.44 53.85 11.08
CA ALA A 182 -22.29 54.16 9.64
C ALA A 182 -20.81 54.17 9.14
N ASP A 183 -20.33 53.55 8.04
CA ASP A 183 -20.90 52.92 6.84
C ASP A 183 -19.83 52.01 6.16
N GLU A 184 -20.25 50.88 5.56
CA GLU A 184 -19.64 50.27 4.34
C GLU A 184 -20.29 50.94 3.11
N PRO A 185 -19.84 50.80 1.83
CA PRO A 185 -18.80 49.94 1.24
C PRO A 185 -17.89 50.68 0.21
N LEU A 186 -16.90 50.00 -0.41
CA LEU A 186 -16.53 50.22 -1.83
C LEU A 186 -15.47 49.22 -2.33
N THR A 187 -15.91 48.44 -3.30
CA THR A 187 -15.16 47.83 -4.39
C THR A 187 -14.02 48.70 -4.94
N ALA A 188 -12.83 48.12 -5.11
CA ALA A 188 -11.88 48.56 -6.12
C ALA A 188 -10.99 47.39 -6.58
N ASP A 189 -11.21 46.98 -7.83
CA ASP A 189 -10.29 46.21 -8.64
C ASP A 189 -8.91 46.91 -8.73
N ARG A 190 -7.83 46.14 -8.60
CA ARG A 190 -6.65 46.31 -9.49
C ARG A 190 -5.70 45.12 -9.44
N GLU A 191 -5.71 44.36 -10.52
CA GLU A 191 -4.53 43.66 -11.01
C GLU A 191 -3.41 44.66 -11.31
N ALA A 192 -2.17 44.30 -10.97
CA ALA A 192 -0.98 44.75 -11.68
C ALA A 192 0.11 43.68 -11.57
N THR A 193 -0.04 42.67 -12.42
CA THR A 193 1.05 41.83 -12.92
C THR A 193 2.13 42.73 -13.56
N THR A 194 3.39 42.47 -13.17
CA THR A 194 4.63 42.45 -13.97
C THR A 194 4.52 43.09 -15.37
N THR A 195 5.42 43.97 -15.81
CA THR A 195 6.68 43.54 -16.45
C THR A 195 7.62 44.75 -16.71
N SER A 196 8.90 44.47 -16.45
CA SER A 196 10.15 45.12 -16.80
C SER A 196 10.19 46.13 -17.96
N THR A 197 10.81 47.28 -17.65
CA THR A 197 12.05 47.78 -18.25
C THR A 197 12.47 47.13 -19.56
N THR A 198 12.40 47.87 -20.68
CA THR A 198 13.50 47.98 -21.64
C THR A 198 13.36 49.31 -22.38
N ASP A 199 14.37 50.13 -22.15
CA ASP A 199 14.64 51.43 -22.76
C ASP A 199 15.28 51.20 -24.13
N SER A 200 14.75 51.79 -25.19
CA SER A 200 15.44 51.86 -26.48
C SER A 200 15.02 53.14 -27.21
N THR A 201 15.76 54.20 -26.91
CA THR A 201 15.91 55.42 -27.69
C THR A 201 16.29 55.09 -29.13
N THR A 202 15.52 55.56 -30.12
CA THR A 202 15.96 55.60 -31.52
C THR A 202 15.76 57.02 -32.04
N GLU A 203 16.87 57.73 -32.13
CA GLU A 203 17.01 59.03 -32.77
C GLU A 203 16.91 58.90 -34.30
N ARG A 204 16.16 59.85 -34.89
CA ARG A 204 16.39 60.55 -36.16
C ARG A 204 17.33 59.93 -37.21
N GLU A 205 16.79 59.73 -38.41
CA GLU A 205 17.33 60.42 -39.59
C GLU A 205 16.27 60.55 -40.70
N THR A 206 16.17 61.76 -41.25
CA THR A 206 15.28 62.21 -42.32
C THR A 206 16.12 62.54 -43.54
N VAL A 207 15.84 61.93 -44.71
CA VAL A 207 15.87 62.55 -46.06
C VAL A 207 14.89 61.79 -46.94
#